data_AF-A0A7W1HDY8-F1
#
_entry.id   AF-A0A7W1HDY8-F1
#
_cell.length_a   1.000
_cell.length_b   1.000
_cell.length_c   1.000
_cell.angle_alpha   90.00
_cell.angle_beta   90.00
_cell.angle_gamma   90.00
#
_symmetry.space_group_name_H-M   'P 1'
#
loop_
_entity.id
_entity.type
_entity.pdbx_description
1 polymer ?
#
loop_
_entity_poly.entity_id
_entity_poly.type
_entity_poly.pdbx_seq_one_letter_code
_entity_poly.pdbx_strand_id
1 'polypeptide(L)'
;MKNSTENIVGDQPHQNTILCVACMKENNGAATFCRFCNAALSLTDNPDHLQRIAMEGALYAKAVEVKPNIVVLVGVWLLFFPILIVSLPSAISVMLEGEGGTLSFVIFWILIITAIFSGTMLYKVTRNYLIGRKKN
;
A
#
# COMPACT_ATOMS: atom_id res chain seq x y z
N MET A 1 54.43 -46.57 -19.16
CA MET A 1 54.01 -45.42 -18.33
C MET A 1 52.97 -44.64 -19.13
N LYS A 2 51.69 -44.79 -18.78
CA LYS A 2 50.55 -44.09 -19.40
C LYS A 2 50.06 -43.08 -18.37
N ASN A 3 50.20 -41.78 -18.62
CA ASN A 3 49.62 -40.74 -17.78
C ASN A 3 48.60 -39.91 -18.57
N SER A 4 47.37 -40.00 -18.08
CA SER A 4 46.23 -39.07 -18.12
C SER A 4 46.24 -37.95 -19.16
N THR A 5 45.43 -38.13 -20.20
CA THR A 5 44.73 -37.03 -20.88
C THR A 5 43.52 -36.64 -20.04
N GLU A 6 43.62 -35.50 -19.37
CA GLU A 6 42.49 -34.75 -18.82
C GLU A 6 41.51 -34.40 -19.95
N ASN A 7 40.29 -34.92 -19.86
CA ASN A 7 39.17 -34.49 -20.69
C ASN A 7 38.68 -33.14 -20.14
N ILE A 8 39.04 -32.06 -20.81
CA ILE A 8 38.42 -30.75 -20.60
C ILE A 8 37.02 -30.83 -21.20
N VAL A 9 36.03 -31.12 -20.35
CA VAL A 9 34.61 -30.96 -20.70
C VAL A 9 34.41 -29.47 -20.99
N GLY A 10 34.20 -29.14 -22.26
CA GLY A 10 33.85 -27.80 -22.68
C GLY A 10 32.54 -27.38 -22.04
N ASP A 11 32.61 -26.41 -21.12
CA ASP A 11 31.47 -25.71 -20.56
C ASP A 11 30.74 -24.99 -21.71
N GLN A 12 29.58 -25.52 -22.10
CA GLN A 12 28.67 -24.82 -23.00
C GLN A 12 28.18 -23.58 -22.25
N PRO A 13 28.15 -22.38 -22.86
CA PRO A 13 27.56 -21.22 -22.21
C PRO A 13 26.06 -21.47 -22.05
N HIS A 14 25.67 -22.05 -20.91
CA HIS A 14 24.30 -22.11 -20.48
C HIS A 14 23.81 -20.66 -20.52
N GLN A 15 22.90 -20.35 -21.44
CA GLN A 15 22.17 -19.10 -21.43
C GLN A 15 21.39 -19.09 -20.12
N ASN A 16 22.00 -18.56 -19.06
CA ASN A 16 21.43 -18.46 -17.74
C ASN A 16 20.16 -17.64 -17.89
N THR A 17 19.03 -18.31 -17.95
CA THR A 17 17.72 -17.68 -17.92
C THR A 17 17.30 -17.64 -16.47
N ILE A 18 16.95 -16.46 -15.99
CA ILE A 18 16.51 -16.25 -14.61
C ILE A 18 15.00 -16.07 -14.60
N LEU A 19 14.33 -16.68 -13.63
CA LEU A 19 12.90 -16.49 -13.41
C LEU A 19 12.68 -15.20 -12.64
N CYS A 20 11.82 -14.32 -13.16
CA CYS A 20 11.40 -13.14 -12.43
C CYS A 20 10.50 -13.55 -11.26
N VAL A 21 10.94 -13.31 -10.02
CA VAL A 21 10.13 -13.59 -8.82
C VAL A 21 8.80 -12.81 -8.76
N ALA A 22 8.69 -11.69 -9.47
CA ALA A 22 7.50 -10.84 -9.46
C ALA A 22 6.40 -11.29 -10.44
N CYS A 23 6.78 -11.82 -11.62
CA CYS A 23 5.82 -12.21 -12.66
C CYS A 23 5.95 -13.66 -13.13
N MET A 24 6.88 -14.42 -12.55
CA MET A 24 7.19 -15.82 -12.88
C MET A 24 7.55 -16.05 -14.36
N LYS A 25 7.96 -15.00 -15.09
CA LYS A 25 8.39 -15.11 -16.48
C LYS A 25 9.91 -15.19 -16.58
N GLU A 26 10.37 -15.97 -17.56
CA GLU A 26 11.79 -16.12 -17.89
C GLU A 26 12.36 -14.83 -18.48
N ASN A 27 13.50 -14.42 -17.95
CA ASN A 27 14.27 -13.31 -18.45
C ASN A 27 15.74 -13.70 -18.66
N ASN A 28 16.45 -12.86 -19.42
CA ASN A 28 17.89 -13.01 -19.59
C ASN A 28 18.60 -12.85 -18.24
N GLY A 29 19.51 -13.76 -17.89
CA GLY A 29 20.26 -13.75 -16.64
C GLY A 29 21.19 -12.56 -16.45
N ALA A 30 21.52 -11.85 -17.53
CA ALA A 30 22.24 -10.59 -17.48
C ALA A 30 21.32 -9.35 -17.38
N ALA A 31 19.99 -9.52 -17.34
CA ALA A 31 19.07 -8.38 -17.29
C ALA A 31 18.87 -7.86 -15.87
N THR A 32 19.12 -6.57 -15.66
CA THR A 32 18.88 -5.87 -14.39
C THR A 32 17.39 -5.70 -14.07
N PHE A 33 16.55 -5.64 -15.11
CA PHE A 33 15.10 -5.48 -14.98
C PHE A 33 14.33 -6.49 -15.84
N CYS A 34 13.16 -6.90 -15.34
CA CYS A 34 12.25 -7.76 -16.07
C CYS A 34 11.66 -7.04 -17.28
N ARG A 35 11.84 -7.58 -18.49
CA ARG A 35 11.24 -7.04 -19.72
C ARG A 35 9.71 -7.02 -19.74
N PHE A 36 9.06 -7.76 -18.83
CA PHE A 36 7.61 -7.90 -18.78
C PHE A 36 6.96 -7.04 -17.69
N CYS A 37 7.56 -6.99 -16.50
CA CYS A 37 6.97 -6.29 -15.35
C CYS A 37 7.85 -5.16 -14.80
N ASN A 38 9.02 -4.90 -15.39
CA ASN A 38 10.02 -3.93 -14.96
C ASN A 38 10.51 -4.09 -13.51
N ALA A 39 10.24 -5.24 -12.86
CA ALA A 39 10.81 -5.54 -11.55
C ALA A 39 12.33 -5.74 -11.67
N ALA A 40 13.08 -5.23 -10.70
CA ALA A 40 14.52 -5.45 -10.63
C ALA A 40 14.82 -6.94 -10.35
N LEU A 41 15.78 -7.50 -11.07
CA LEU A 41 16.15 -8.93 -11.05
C LEU A 41 17.47 -9.19 -10.29
N SER A 42 17.86 -8.26 -9.41
CA SER A 42 19.21 -8.18 -8.86
C SER A 42 19.68 -9.48 -8.17
N LEU A 43 20.72 -10.10 -8.74
CA LEU A 43 21.50 -11.20 -8.18
C LEU A 43 22.95 -10.79 -7.87
N THR A 44 23.30 -9.50 -7.97
CA THR A 44 24.65 -9.01 -7.69
C THR A 44 24.79 -8.44 -6.28
N ASP A 45 25.77 -9.00 -5.58
CA ASP A 45 26.27 -8.74 -4.22
C ASP A 45 26.47 -7.25 -3.88
N ASN A 46 25.37 -6.62 -3.45
CA ASN A 46 25.25 -5.61 -2.39
C ASN A 46 23.94 -4.87 -2.63
N PRO A 47 22.83 -5.27 -1.98
CA PRO A 47 21.63 -4.46 -2.02
C PRO A 47 21.94 -3.16 -1.26
N ASP A 48 22.26 -2.09 -1.99
CA ASP A 48 22.18 -0.74 -1.47
C ASP A 48 20.87 -0.61 -0.70
N HIS A 49 20.95 -0.24 0.58
CA HIS A 49 19.80 -0.20 1.50
C HIS A 49 18.60 0.58 0.92
N LEU A 50 18.85 1.50 -0.01
CA LEU A 50 17.83 2.24 -0.75
C LEU A 50 16.96 1.35 -1.66
N GLN A 51 17.54 0.36 -2.33
CA GLN A 51 16.76 -0.57 -3.18
C GLN A 51 15.84 -1.45 -2.33
N ARG A 52 16.26 -1.80 -1.11
CA ARG A 52 15.46 -2.57 -0.18
C ARG A 52 14.21 -1.79 0.27
N ILE A 53 14.36 -0.51 0.60
CA ILE A 53 13.24 0.38 0.94
C ILE A 53 12.29 0.57 -0.25
N ALA A 54 12.83 0.72 -1.46
CA ALA A 54 12.02 0.87 -2.67
C ALA A 54 11.24 -0.43 -3.00
N MET A 55 11.85 -1.60 -2.83
CA MET A 55 11.19 -2.89 -3.02
C MET A 55 10.15 -3.19 -1.95
N GLU A 56 10.41 -2.83 -0.69
CA GLU A 56 9.42 -2.92 0.39
C GLU A 56 8.21 -2.03 0.09
N GLY A 57 8.42 -0.78 -0.31
CA GLY A 57 7.34 0.13 -0.71
C GLY A 57 6.50 -0.40 -1.88
N ALA A 58 7.13 -1.03 -2.88
CA ALA A 58 6.44 -1.65 -4.01
C ALA A 58 5.66 -2.91 -3.62
N LEU A 59 6.18 -3.71 -2.69
CA LEU A 59 5.47 -4.88 -2.13
C LEU A 59 4.28 -4.46 -1.28
N TYR A 60 4.41 -3.39 -0.48
CA TYR A 60 3.27 -2.82 0.24
C TYR A 60 2.24 -2.21 -0.72
N ALA A 61 2.66 -1.52 -1.78
CA ALA A 61 1.74 -1.00 -2.80
C ALA A 61 0.97 -2.15 -3.47
N LYS A 62 1.63 -3.27 -3.81
CA LYS A 62 1.00 -4.48 -4.35
C LYS A 62 0.12 -5.23 -3.34
N ALA A 63 0.48 -5.23 -2.06
CA ALA A 63 -0.34 -5.80 -0.99
C ALA A 63 -1.57 -4.94 -0.69
N VAL A 64 -1.52 -3.64 -1.01
CA VAL A 64 -2.67 -2.72 -0.93
C VAL A 64 -3.46 -2.66 -2.26
N GLU A 65 -2.91 -3.20 -3.37
CA GLU A 65 -3.66 -3.53 -4.61
C GLU A 65 -4.63 -4.72 -4.43
N VAL A 66 -4.85 -5.19 -3.19
CA VAL A 66 -5.94 -6.11 -2.89
C VAL A 66 -7.26 -5.42 -3.25
N LYS A 67 -8.05 -6.09 -4.09
CA LYS A 67 -9.38 -5.68 -4.56
C LYS A 67 -10.15 -4.94 -3.46
N PRO A 68 -10.74 -3.76 -3.74
CA PRO A 68 -11.37 -2.95 -2.71
C PRO A 68 -12.45 -3.76 -2.00
N ASN A 69 -12.16 -4.17 -0.76
CA ASN A 69 -13.04 -5.02 0.03
C ASN A 69 -14.21 -4.17 0.54
N ILE A 70 -15.42 -4.45 0.04
CA ILE A 70 -16.67 -3.80 0.47
C ILE A 70 -16.84 -3.88 1.99
N VAL A 71 -16.36 -4.97 2.60
CA VAL A 71 -16.38 -5.17 4.06
C VAL A 71 -15.66 -4.04 4.81
N VAL A 72 -14.52 -3.55 4.30
CA VAL A 72 -13.78 -2.45 4.92
C VAL A 72 -14.56 -1.14 4.81
N LEU A 73 -15.16 -0.86 3.65
CA LEU A 73 -16.01 0.31 3.45
C LEU A 73 -17.18 0.31 4.44
N VAL A 74 -17.89 -0.82 4.54
CA VAL A 74 -19.05 -0.98 5.44
C VAL A 74 -18.62 -0.88 6.91
N GLY A 75 -17.50 -1.49 7.30
CA GLY A 75 -16.99 -1.41 8.67
C GLY A 75 -16.62 0.01 9.09
N VAL A 76 -15.93 0.75 8.21
CA VAL A 76 -15.59 2.16 8.47
C VAL A 76 -16.86 3.03 8.54
N TRP A 77 -17.82 2.81 7.64
CA TRP A 77 -19.09 3.51 7.68
C TRP A 77 -19.84 3.24 8.99
N LEU A 78 -19.96 1.99 9.43
CA LEU A 78 -20.66 1.65 10.68
C LEU A 78 -20.02 2.27 11.93
N LEU A 79 -18.70 2.43 11.95
CA LEU A 79 -17.99 3.03 13.09
C LEU A 79 -18.09 4.56 13.10
N PHE A 80 -17.83 5.21 11.97
CA PHE A 80 -17.64 6.65 11.92
C PHE A 80 -18.91 7.44 11.56
N PHE A 81 -19.87 6.82 10.88
CA PHE A 81 -21.16 7.45 10.57
C PHE A 81 -21.98 7.85 11.81
N PRO A 82 -22.19 6.98 12.83
CA PRO A 82 -22.93 7.38 14.02
C PRO A 82 -22.21 8.48 14.81
N ILE A 83 -20.87 8.46 14.83
CA ILE A 83 -20.07 9.52 15.47
C ILE A 83 -20.34 10.87 14.80
N LEU A 84 -20.38 10.90 13.47
CA LEU A 84 -20.67 12.11 12.70
C LEU A 84 -22.11 12.59 12.97
N ILE A 85 -23.08 11.68 12.96
CA ILE A 85 -24.50 11.99 13.24
C ILE A 85 -24.70 12.54 14.65
N VAL A 86 -23.97 12.06 15.66
CA VAL A 86 -24.11 12.56 17.03
C VAL A 86 -23.36 13.87 17.23
N SER A 87 -22.14 13.98 16.69
CA SER A 87 -21.27 15.14 16.92
C SER A 87 -21.79 16.45 16.33
N LEU A 88 -22.38 16.42 15.13
CA LEU A 88 -22.94 17.61 14.47
C LEU A 88 -24.09 18.28 15.26
N PRO A 89 -25.20 17.58 15.56
CA PRO A 89 -26.29 18.17 16.33
C PRO A 89 -25.86 18.52 17.75
N SER A 90 -24.97 17.74 18.37
CA SER A 90 -24.41 18.10 19.67
C SER A 90 -23.65 19.42 19.62
N ALA A 91 -22.84 19.66 18.58
CA ALA A 91 -22.14 20.92 18.41
C ALA A 91 -23.10 22.10 18.19
N ILE A 92 -24.20 21.87 17.44
CA ILE A 92 -25.25 22.88 17.22
C ILE A 92 -26.00 23.19 18.53
N SER A 93 -26.38 22.18 19.30
CA SER A 93 -27.03 22.36 20.60
C SER A 93 -26.16 23.15 21.56
N VAL A 94 -24.86 22.82 21.64
CA VAL A 94 -23.90 23.59 22.46
C VAL A 94 -23.78 25.04 22.00
N MET A 95 -23.91 25.31 20.69
CA MET A 95 -23.88 26.67 20.16
C MET A 95 -25.15 27.48 20.45
N LEU A 96 -26.32 26.82 20.46
CA LEU A 96 -27.62 27.48 20.67
C LEU A 96 -28.00 27.65 22.15
N GLU A 97 -27.70 26.64 22.96
CA GLU A 97 -28.12 26.56 24.37
C GLU A 97 -26.97 26.79 25.36
N GLY A 98 -25.73 26.85 24.87
CA GLY A 98 -24.55 26.94 25.72
C GLY A 98 -24.50 28.24 26.51
N GLU A 99 -24.65 28.14 27.83
CA GLU A 99 -24.20 29.19 28.75
C GLU A 99 -22.70 29.43 28.49
N GLY A 100 -22.32 30.70 28.29
CA GLY A 100 -21.05 31.16 27.69
C GLY A 100 -19.77 30.89 28.50
N GLY A 101 -19.57 29.67 29.00
CA GLY A 101 -18.40 29.22 29.72
C GLY A 101 -17.27 28.72 28.82
N THR A 102 -16.05 28.77 29.35
CA THR A 102 -14.84 28.24 28.69
C THR A 102 -14.93 26.73 28.41
N LEU A 103 -15.65 25.98 29.25
CA LEU A 103 -15.89 24.55 29.05
C LEU A 103 -16.70 24.27 27.78
N SER A 104 -17.82 24.99 27.59
CA SER A 104 -18.67 24.88 26.39
C SER A 104 -17.89 25.18 25.12
N PHE A 105 -17.01 26.20 25.17
CA PHE A 105 -16.12 26.55 24.07
C PHE A 105 -15.15 25.41 23.71
N VAL A 106 -14.51 24.78 24.70
CA VAL A 106 -13.59 23.65 24.47
C VAL A 106 -14.33 22.44 23.90
N ILE A 107 -15.50 22.10 24.47
CA ILE A 107 -16.33 20.97 24.02
C ILE A 107 -16.77 21.18 22.56
N PHE A 108 -17.21 22.39 22.21
CA PHE A 108 -17.60 22.74 20.84
C PHE A 108 -16.47 22.48 19.84
N TRP A 109 -15.25 22.91 20.13
CA TRP A 109 -14.09 22.67 19.26
C TRP A 109 -13.73 21.19 19.14
N ILE A 110 -13.80 20.43 20.25
CA ILE A 110 -13.56 18.99 20.22
C ILE A 110 -14.59 18.30 19.33
N LEU A 111 -15.87 18.66 19.43
CA LEU A 111 -16.93 18.11 18.58
C LEU A 111 -16.70 18.43 17.10
N ILE A 112 -16.31 19.67 16.77
CA ILE A 112 -15.98 20.07 15.40
C ILE A 112 -14.80 19.27 14.86
N ILE A 113 -13.69 19.19 15.60
CA ILE A 113 -12.50 18.45 15.16
C ILE A 113 -12.85 16.98 14.93
N THR A 114 -13.63 16.39 15.83
CA THR A 114 -14.10 15.00 15.72
C THR A 114 -14.99 14.79 14.49
N ALA A 115 -15.91 15.73 14.21
CA ALA A 115 -16.76 15.70 13.03
C ALA A 115 -15.94 15.81 11.73
N ILE A 116 -14.96 16.71 11.68
CA ILE A 116 -14.05 16.86 10.52
C ILE A 116 -13.20 15.60 10.34
N PHE A 117 -12.63 15.07 11.41
CA PHE A 117 -11.80 13.87 11.35
C PHE A 117 -12.59 12.65 10.85
N SER A 118 -13.78 12.40 11.41
CA SER A 118 -14.66 11.32 10.95
C SER A 118 -15.11 11.51 9.49
N GLY A 119 -15.51 12.73 9.11
CA GLY A 119 -15.90 13.05 7.73
C GLY A 119 -14.77 12.88 6.73
N THR A 120 -13.55 13.31 7.06
CA THR A 120 -12.38 13.14 6.18
C THR A 120 -11.99 11.67 6.01
N MET A 121 -12.11 10.85 7.06
CA MET A 121 -11.92 9.41 6.96
C MET A 121 -12.97 8.74 6.07
N LEU A 122 -14.26 9.06 6.26
CA LEU A 122 -15.34 8.57 5.38
C LEU A 122 -15.09 8.97 3.92
N TYR A 123 -14.74 10.24 3.68
CA TYR A 123 -14.47 10.74 2.35
C TYR A 123 -13.28 10.04 1.71
N LYS A 124 -12.16 9.86 2.44
CA LYS A 124 -10.98 9.15 1.92
C LYS A 124 -11.28 7.71 1.56
N VAL A 125 -11.96 6.97 2.45
CA VAL A 125 -12.29 5.55 2.21
C VAL A 125 -13.26 5.42 1.04
N THR A 126 -14.29 6.27 0.98
CA THR A 126 -15.27 6.28 -0.12
C THR A 126 -14.60 6.65 -1.45
N ARG A 127 -13.74 7.68 -1.47
CA ARG A 127 -12.99 8.10 -2.66
C ARG A 127 -12.03 7.00 -3.13
N ASN A 128 -11.30 6.37 -2.22
CA ASN A 128 -10.40 5.26 -2.56
C ASN A 128 -11.18 4.07 -3.14
N TYR A 129 -12.36 3.76 -2.59
CA TYR A 129 -13.24 2.72 -3.12
C TYR A 129 -13.74 3.04 -4.53
N LEU A 130 -14.19 4.28 -4.78
CA LEU A 130 -14.68 4.72 -6.10
C LEU A 130 -13.58 4.73 -7.16
N ILE A 131 -12.38 5.21 -6.82
CA ILE A 131 -11.22 5.22 -7.74
C ILE A 131 -10.78 3.78 -8.04
N GLY A 132 -10.73 2.91 -7.02
CA GLY A 132 -10.38 1.50 -7.19
C GLY A 132 -11.37 0.73 -8.05
N ARG A 133 -12.67 1.08 -8.01
CA ARG A 133 -13.70 0.46 -8.87
C ARG A 133 -13.54 0.82 -10.35
N LYS A 134 -13.07 2.03 -10.69
CA LYS A 134 -12.97 2.49 -12.09
C LYS A 134 -11.86 1.78 -12.90
N LYS A 135 -10.90 1.16 -12.22
CA LYS A 135 -9.73 0.51 -12.85
C LYS A 135 -9.96 -0.97 -13.20
N ASN A 136 -11.07 -1.56 -12.74
CA ASN A 136 -11.56 -2.91 -13.06
C ASN A 136 -12.77 -2.82 -13.97
#